data_AF-A0A165ZIT4-F1
#
_entry.id   AF-A0A165ZIT4-F1
#
_cell.length_a   1.000
_cell.length_b   1.000
_cell.length_c   1.000
_cell.angle_alpha   90.00
_cell.angle_beta   90.00
_cell.angle_gamma   90.00
#
_symmetry.space_group_name_H-M   'P 1'
#
loop_
_entity.id
_entity.type
_entity.pdbx_description
1 polymer ?
#
loop_
_entity_poly.entity_id
_entity_poly.type
_entity_poly.pdbx_seq_one_letter_code
_entity_poly.pdbx_strand_id
1 'polypeptide(L)'
;MKIDFKDFFKKFTLIDIIIIICVMLAVVVAFTQIYGEDDNQVQSVSFDSSSLGKFVEKYLSFYNNGYITKSKIIGYNSSNMEKIEVEGTVIWVDDNKANVKVLLDVNGSSILAGLATDLKEADIYIEQISLESDGYKYQNLTDVVVEPVEINSLSDLVYNFSDNLNATLTATISTDTYKSILSQRLNNEMYLKFNKPSITSKDTANTLFFIKADKNEILMANNIFGSLYGQTDSIKIRIYNCSDEDLNIIKETFVVKNIRKIT
;
A
#
# COMPACT_ATOMS: atom_id res chain seq x y z
N MET A 1 40.81 29.41 -12.45
CA MET A 1 39.95 30.26 -13.30
C MET A 1 38.96 30.96 -12.38
N LYS A 2 39.19 32.24 -12.05
CA LYS A 2 38.27 33.02 -11.21
C LYS A 2 37.14 33.51 -12.11
N ILE A 3 35.90 33.07 -11.85
CA ILE A 3 34.73 33.64 -12.50
C ILE A 3 34.59 35.06 -11.97
N ASP A 4 34.87 36.05 -12.82
CA ASP A 4 34.67 37.46 -12.49
C ASP A 4 33.19 37.79 -12.71
N PHE A 5 32.42 37.77 -11.62
CA PHE A 5 30.97 37.98 -11.64
C PHE A 5 30.59 39.40 -12.13
N LYS A 6 31.51 40.37 -12.15
CA LYS A 6 31.20 41.76 -12.53
C LYS A 6 30.81 41.93 -14.00
N ASP A 7 31.37 41.15 -14.91
CA ASP A 7 31.05 41.26 -16.35
C ASP A 7 29.79 40.45 -16.73
N PHE A 8 29.34 39.52 -15.88
CA PHE A 8 28.09 38.80 -16.07
C PHE A 8 26.87 39.70 -15.81
N PHE A 9 26.95 40.60 -14.81
CA PHE A 9 25.85 41.51 -14.45
C PHE A 9 25.67 42.72 -15.38
N LYS A 10 26.65 43.05 -16.24
CA LYS A 10 26.53 44.20 -17.17
C LYS A 10 25.52 43.98 -18.30
N LYS A 11 25.11 42.74 -18.56
CA LYS A 11 24.13 42.39 -19.61
C LYS A 11 22.71 42.20 -19.08
N PHE A 12 22.52 42.26 -17.76
CA PHE A 12 21.21 42.14 -17.14
C PHE A 12 20.58 43.51 -16.99
N THR A 13 19.44 43.72 -17.63
CA THR A 13 18.64 44.92 -17.37
C THR A 13 17.93 44.80 -16.03
N LEU A 14 17.51 45.93 -15.44
CA LEU A 14 16.76 45.94 -14.18
C LEU A 14 15.53 45.01 -14.23
N ILE A 15 14.92 44.89 -15.42
CA ILE A 15 13.78 44.02 -15.70
C ILE A 15 14.15 42.54 -15.56
N ASP A 16 15.31 42.14 -16.07
CA ASP A 16 15.77 40.75 -15.99
C ASP A 16 16.05 40.30 -14.54
N ILE A 17 16.54 41.22 -13.70
CA ILE A 17 16.74 40.98 -12.26
C ILE A 17 15.40 40.77 -11.55
N ILE A 18 14.37 41.58 -11.89
CA ILE A 18 13.03 41.44 -11.34
C ILE A 18 12.41 40.10 -11.74
N ILE A 19 12.58 39.67 -13.00
CA ILE A 19 12.09 38.37 -13.47
C ILE A 19 12.75 37.22 -12.70
N ILE A 20 14.06 37.24 -12.50
CA ILE A 20 14.77 36.21 -11.73
C ILE A 20 14.26 36.15 -10.28
N ILE A 21 14.05 37.29 -9.64
CA ILE A 21 13.52 37.36 -8.27
C ILE A 21 12.08 36.82 -8.24
N CYS A 22 11.23 37.18 -9.21
CA CYS A 22 9.87 36.65 -9.31
C CYS A 22 9.86 35.13 -9.53
N VAL A 23 10.74 34.59 -10.36
CA VAL A 23 10.87 33.14 -10.58
C VAL A 23 11.38 32.45 -9.32
N MET A 24 12.40 33.00 -8.63
CA MET A 24 12.87 32.43 -7.36
C MET A 24 11.79 32.49 -6.27
N LEU A 25 11.02 33.59 -6.18
CA LEU A 25 9.89 33.69 -5.26
C LEU A 25 8.77 32.71 -5.62
N ALA A 26 8.43 32.54 -6.90
CA ALA A 26 7.44 31.56 -7.33
C ALA A 26 7.89 30.12 -7.01
N VAL A 27 9.17 29.82 -7.21
CA VAL A 27 9.77 28.54 -6.83
C VAL A 27 9.73 28.35 -5.32
N VAL A 28 10.14 29.34 -4.53
CA VAL A 28 10.07 29.29 -3.06
C VAL A 28 8.64 29.16 -2.57
N VAL A 29 7.68 29.88 -3.14
CA VAL A 29 6.25 29.80 -2.81
C VAL A 29 5.70 28.41 -3.13
N ALA A 30 6.02 27.87 -4.31
CA ALA A 30 5.64 26.51 -4.69
C ALA A 30 6.25 25.48 -3.73
N PHE A 31 7.50 25.65 -3.30
CA PHE A 31 8.10 24.81 -2.26
C PHE A 31 7.39 25.00 -0.91
N THR A 32 7.07 26.21 -0.46
CA THR A 32 6.35 26.42 0.80
C THR A 32 4.90 25.93 0.77
N GLN A 33 4.25 25.86 -0.39
CA GLN A 33 2.93 25.24 -0.55
C GLN A 33 3.00 23.71 -0.67
N ILE A 34 4.18 23.13 -0.91
CA ILE A 34 4.39 21.67 -0.90
C ILE A 34 4.88 21.20 0.47
N TYR A 35 5.56 22.07 1.23
CA TYR A 35 6.18 21.78 2.52
C TYR A 35 5.54 22.53 3.71
N GLY A 36 4.44 23.25 3.49
CA GLY A 36 3.72 23.94 4.55
C GLY A 36 3.02 22.95 5.46
N GLU A 37 3.27 23.07 6.77
CA GLU A 37 2.67 22.31 7.87
C GLU A 37 1.16 22.56 8.03
N ASP A 38 0.37 22.29 6.99
CA ASP A 38 -1.07 22.13 7.11
C ASP A 38 -1.42 20.69 6.72
N ASP A 39 -1.78 19.90 7.73
CA ASP A 39 -2.21 18.49 7.64
C ASP A 39 -3.39 18.24 6.69
N ASN A 40 -3.99 19.31 6.13
CA ASN A 40 -5.15 19.32 5.24
C ASN A 40 -4.83 19.75 3.79
N GLN A 41 -3.56 19.85 3.38
CA GLN A 41 -3.24 20.20 2.00
C GLN A 41 -3.42 19.01 1.06
N VAL A 42 -4.19 19.23 0.00
CA VAL A 42 -4.36 18.26 -1.10
C VAL A 42 -2.99 18.01 -1.72
N GLN A 43 -2.46 16.80 -1.53
CA GLN A 43 -1.20 16.39 -2.12
C GLN A 43 -1.49 15.43 -3.27
N SER A 44 -1.22 15.86 -4.51
CA SER A 44 -1.38 15.04 -5.70
C SER A 44 -0.03 14.82 -6.39
N VAL A 45 0.32 13.57 -6.67
CA VAL A 45 1.56 13.19 -7.37
C VAL A 45 1.24 12.20 -8.48
N SER A 46 1.80 12.41 -9.67
CA SER A 46 1.63 11.51 -10.82
C SER A 46 2.91 10.74 -11.13
N PHE A 47 2.73 9.51 -11.60
CA PHE A 47 3.78 8.55 -11.92
C PHE A 47 3.45 7.89 -13.27
N ASP A 48 4.48 7.64 -14.05
CA ASP A 48 4.41 6.81 -15.26
C ASP A 48 4.86 5.37 -14.95
N SER A 49 4.69 4.47 -15.93
CA SER A 49 5.08 3.06 -15.81
C SER A 49 6.55 2.85 -15.40
N SER A 50 7.46 3.79 -15.71
CA SER A 50 8.88 3.72 -15.35
C SER A 50 9.18 4.14 -13.90
N SER A 51 8.23 4.80 -13.24
CA SER A 51 8.38 5.40 -11.92
C SER A 51 7.40 4.86 -10.88
N LEU A 52 6.68 3.77 -11.18
CA LEU A 52 5.69 3.17 -10.28
C LEU A 52 6.26 2.75 -8.92
N GLY A 53 7.55 2.40 -8.81
CA GLY A 53 8.17 2.15 -7.51
C GLY A 53 8.05 3.34 -6.54
N LYS A 54 8.05 4.58 -7.07
CA LYS A 54 7.83 5.81 -6.28
C LYS A 54 6.38 6.00 -5.89
N PHE A 55 5.43 5.49 -6.69
CA PHE A 55 4.02 5.45 -6.30
C PHE A 55 3.86 4.63 -5.01
N VAL A 56 4.46 3.43 -4.96
CA VAL A 56 4.41 2.57 -3.76
C VAL A 56 5.03 3.28 -2.56
N GLU A 57 6.17 3.96 -2.72
CA GLU A 57 6.79 4.73 -1.64
C GLU A 57 5.90 5.85 -1.12
N LYS A 58 5.30 6.64 -2.02
CA LYS A 58 4.42 7.74 -1.65
C LYS A 58 3.13 7.23 -0.99
N TYR A 59 2.56 6.14 -1.51
CA TYR A 59 1.42 5.47 -0.90
C TYR A 59 1.74 4.97 0.50
N LEU A 60 2.85 4.25 0.68
CA LEU A 60 3.25 3.76 2.00
C LEU A 60 3.48 4.91 2.99
N SER A 61 3.99 6.05 2.54
CA SER A 61 4.09 7.26 3.37
C SER A 61 2.72 7.76 3.84
N PHE A 62 1.74 7.88 2.93
CA PHE A 62 0.38 8.27 3.30
C PHE A 62 -0.30 7.23 4.20
N TYR A 63 -0.21 5.97 3.83
CA TYR A 63 -0.72 4.83 4.59
C TYR A 63 -0.14 4.82 6.01
N ASN A 64 1.17 4.99 6.20
CA ASN A 64 1.82 4.99 7.52
C ASN A 64 1.43 6.17 8.42
N ASN A 65 0.81 7.19 7.84
CA ASN A 65 0.24 8.35 8.54
C ASN A 65 -1.29 8.33 8.59
N GLY A 66 -1.91 7.23 8.13
CA GLY A 66 -3.35 7.00 8.23
C GLY A 66 -4.20 7.76 7.23
N TYR A 67 -3.61 8.37 6.20
CA TYR A 67 -4.38 9.06 5.16
C TYR A 67 -5.19 8.07 4.32
N ILE A 68 -6.41 8.47 3.99
CA ILE A 68 -7.22 7.87 2.93
C ILE A 68 -6.76 8.51 1.62
N THR A 69 -6.47 7.68 0.61
CA THR A 69 -5.92 8.15 -0.66
C THR A 69 -6.78 7.74 -1.82
N LYS A 70 -6.85 8.61 -2.83
CA LYS A 70 -7.49 8.36 -4.11
C LYS A 70 -6.43 8.22 -5.18
N SER A 71 -6.74 7.45 -6.21
CA SER A 71 -5.89 7.31 -7.37
C SER A 71 -6.69 7.41 -8.64
N LYS A 72 -6.10 8.06 -9.64
CA LYS A 72 -6.56 8.05 -11.01
C LYS A 72 -5.57 7.27 -11.86
N ILE A 73 -6.05 6.26 -12.56
CA ILE A 73 -5.28 5.39 -13.45
C ILE A 73 -5.70 5.67 -14.88
N ILE A 74 -4.71 5.96 -15.71
CA ILE A 74 -4.84 5.95 -17.17
C ILE A 74 -4.09 4.71 -17.64
N GLY A 75 -4.77 3.86 -18.39
CA GLY A 75 -4.22 2.57 -18.77
C GLY A 75 -5.06 1.85 -19.81
N TYR A 76 -4.86 0.54 -19.91
CA TYR A 76 -5.57 -0.31 -20.86
C TYR A 76 -6.37 -1.35 -20.10
N ASN A 77 -7.66 -1.51 -20.44
CA ASN A 77 -8.46 -2.61 -19.92
C ASN A 77 -7.87 -3.94 -20.38
N SER A 78 -7.62 -4.88 -19.47
CA SER A 78 -6.92 -6.12 -19.80
C SER A 78 -7.72 -7.07 -20.70
N SER A 79 -9.04 -6.95 -20.74
CA SER A 79 -9.92 -7.84 -21.52
C SER A 79 -10.05 -7.46 -22.99
N ASN A 80 -10.02 -6.16 -23.30
CA ASN A 80 -10.24 -5.65 -24.67
C ASN A 80 -9.13 -4.72 -25.18
N MET A 81 -8.13 -4.41 -24.33
CA MET A 81 -7.01 -3.52 -24.63
C MET A 81 -7.41 -2.09 -25.01
N GLU A 82 -8.63 -1.67 -24.70
CA GLU A 82 -9.06 -0.28 -24.91
C GLU A 82 -8.47 0.63 -23.84
N LYS A 83 -8.09 1.84 -24.25
CA LYS A 83 -7.58 2.85 -23.33
C LYS A 83 -8.72 3.36 -22.46
N ILE A 84 -8.52 3.34 -21.15
CA ILE A 84 -9.51 3.76 -20.15
C ILE A 84 -8.87 4.65 -19.08
N GLU A 85 -9.74 5.40 -18.43
CA GLU A 85 -9.41 6.21 -17.26
C GLU A 85 -10.32 5.80 -16.11
N VAL A 86 -9.74 5.49 -14.95
CA VAL A 86 -10.47 5.04 -13.76
C VAL A 86 -9.97 5.79 -12.55
N GLU A 87 -10.90 6.27 -11.72
CA GLU A 87 -10.61 6.95 -10.46
C GLU A 87 -11.32 6.25 -9.31
N GLY A 88 -10.62 6.07 -8.19
CA GLY A 88 -11.17 5.39 -7.01
C GLY A 88 -10.32 5.55 -5.76
N THR A 89 -10.83 5.03 -4.64
CA THR A 89 -10.10 5.02 -3.36
C THR A 89 -9.11 3.87 -3.35
N VAL A 90 -7.85 4.11 -3.00
CA VAL A 90 -6.84 3.05 -2.89
C VAL A 90 -7.08 2.24 -1.61
N ILE A 91 -7.47 0.98 -1.78
CA ILE A 91 -7.80 0.08 -0.65
C ILE A 91 -6.69 -0.95 -0.37
N TRP A 92 -5.81 -1.21 -1.33
CA TRP A 92 -4.65 -2.09 -1.11
C TRP A 92 -3.53 -1.79 -2.11
N VAL A 93 -2.28 -1.93 -1.67
CA VAL A 93 -1.08 -1.85 -2.52
C VAL A 93 -0.08 -2.91 -2.05
N ASP A 94 0.45 -3.68 -3.00
CA ASP A 94 1.59 -4.58 -2.78
C ASP A 94 2.81 -3.76 -2.34
N ASP A 95 3.48 -4.14 -1.27
CA ASP A 95 4.64 -3.39 -0.77
C ASP A 95 5.92 -3.60 -1.60
N ASN A 96 5.85 -4.46 -2.62
CA ASN A 96 6.92 -4.67 -3.59
C ASN A 96 7.01 -3.53 -4.62
N LYS A 97 7.99 -2.65 -4.44
CA LYS A 97 8.28 -1.52 -5.34
C LYS A 97 8.63 -1.95 -6.78
N ALA A 98 9.05 -3.19 -6.99
CA ALA A 98 9.43 -3.70 -8.30
C ALA A 98 8.26 -4.33 -9.07
N ASN A 99 7.17 -4.72 -8.39
CA ASN A 99 5.98 -5.29 -8.98
C ASN A 99 4.76 -4.59 -8.39
N VAL A 100 4.42 -3.45 -8.98
CA VAL A 100 3.39 -2.57 -8.45
C VAL A 100 2.02 -3.13 -8.78
N LYS A 101 1.26 -3.45 -7.74
CA LYS A 101 -0.13 -3.87 -7.80
C LYS A 101 -0.94 -2.98 -6.87
N VAL A 102 -2.05 -2.46 -7.38
CA VAL A 102 -2.91 -1.49 -6.70
C VAL A 102 -4.34 -1.95 -6.84
N LEU A 103 -5.06 -2.06 -5.72
CA LEU A 103 -6.49 -2.31 -5.71
C LEU A 103 -7.23 -1.01 -5.37
N LEU A 104 -8.16 -0.63 -6.23
CA LEU A 104 -9.00 0.54 -6.06
C LEU A 104 -10.44 0.10 -5.78
N ASP A 105 -11.10 0.80 -4.85
CA ASP A 105 -12.55 0.81 -4.77
C ASP A 105 -13.10 1.91 -5.68
N VAL A 106 -13.84 1.50 -6.71
CA VAL A 106 -14.49 2.36 -7.68
C VAL A 106 -15.99 2.16 -7.53
N ASN A 107 -16.63 3.04 -6.75
CA ASN A 107 -18.08 3.01 -6.47
C ASN A 107 -18.58 1.66 -5.91
N GLY A 108 -17.83 1.03 -5.00
CA GLY A 108 -18.16 -0.25 -4.39
C GLY A 108 -17.67 -1.47 -5.17
N SER A 109 -16.99 -1.27 -6.30
CA SER A 109 -16.38 -2.35 -7.09
C SER A 109 -14.86 -2.28 -7.00
N SER A 110 -14.22 -3.40 -6.67
CA SER A 110 -12.76 -3.51 -6.60
C SER A 110 -12.14 -3.68 -7.99
N ILE A 111 -11.20 -2.82 -8.36
CA ILE A 111 -10.45 -2.86 -9.62
C ILE A 111 -8.96 -3.05 -9.32
N LEU A 112 -8.38 -4.14 -9.82
CA LEU A 112 -6.97 -4.45 -9.67
C LEU A 112 -6.18 -3.90 -10.87
N ALA A 113 -5.18 -3.08 -10.58
CA ALA A 113 -4.30 -2.51 -11.58
C ALA A 113 -2.83 -2.89 -11.33
N GLY A 114 -2.08 -3.09 -12.40
CA GLY A 114 -0.65 -3.37 -12.34
C GLY A 114 0.02 -3.23 -13.71
N LEU A 115 1.30 -3.60 -13.80
CA LEU A 115 1.99 -3.66 -15.08
C LEU A 115 1.67 -4.98 -15.81
N ALA A 116 1.48 -4.90 -17.14
CA ALA A 116 1.18 -6.07 -17.97
C ALA A 116 2.28 -7.17 -17.91
N THR A 117 3.52 -6.78 -17.66
CA THR A 117 4.65 -7.71 -17.52
C THR A 117 4.62 -8.50 -16.21
N ASP A 118 3.94 -7.96 -15.19
CA ASP A 118 4.13 -8.38 -13.81
C ASP A 118 2.88 -9.00 -13.21
N LEU A 119 1.70 -8.72 -13.79
CA LEU A 119 0.40 -9.17 -13.31
C LEU A 119 -0.54 -9.44 -14.49
N LYS A 120 -0.75 -10.71 -14.84
CA LYS A 120 -1.63 -11.08 -15.96
C LYS A 120 -3.11 -10.92 -15.60
N GLU A 121 -3.41 -11.13 -14.34
CA GLU A 121 -4.75 -11.14 -13.74
C GLU A 121 -5.27 -9.73 -13.39
N ALA A 122 -4.56 -8.66 -13.78
CA ALA A 122 -5.02 -7.30 -13.57
C ALA A 122 -6.28 -7.00 -14.41
N ASP A 123 -7.17 -6.17 -13.89
CA ASP A 123 -8.28 -5.58 -14.66
C ASP A 123 -7.77 -4.46 -15.58
N ILE A 124 -6.73 -3.73 -15.14
CA ILE A 124 -6.15 -2.59 -15.86
C ILE A 124 -4.62 -2.67 -15.87
N TYR A 125 -4.05 -2.52 -17.07
CA TYR A 125 -2.61 -2.32 -17.23
C TYR A 125 -2.26 -0.84 -17.17
N ILE A 126 -1.43 -0.49 -16.18
CA ILE A 126 -1.11 0.91 -15.86
C ILE A 126 -0.16 1.49 -16.92
N GLU A 127 -0.57 2.61 -17.53
CA GLU A 127 0.32 3.49 -18.30
C GLU A 127 0.77 4.67 -17.42
N GLN A 128 -0.18 5.28 -16.72
CA GLN A 128 0.03 6.37 -15.78
C GLN A 128 -0.89 6.20 -14.57
N ILE A 129 -0.41 6.58 -13.39
CA ILE A 129 -1.18 6.60 -12.16
C ILE A 129 -0.90 7.88 -11.37
N SER A 130 -1.92 8.48 -10.78
CA SER A 130 -1.75 9.50 -9.76
C SER A 130 -2.16 8.98 -8.38
N LEU A 131 -1.63 9.64 -7.35
CA LEU A 131 -2.01 9.42 -5.97
C LEU A 131 -2.32 10.77 -5.34
N GLU A 132 -3.50 10.87 -4.74
CA GLU A 132 -4.00 12.06 -4.08
C GLU A 132 -4.41 11.75 -2.65
N SER A 133 -4.07 12.64 -1.73
CA SER A 133 -4.65 12.71 -0.38
C SER A 133 -5.30 14.08 -0.24
N ASP A 134 -6.57 14.10 0.17
CA ASP A 134 -7.34 15.30 0.49
C ASP A 134 -7.26 15.65 2.00
N GLY A 135 -6.30 15.08 2.72
CA GLY A 135 -6.06 15.33 4.15
C GLY A 135 -6.88 14.44 5.07
N TYR A 136 -7.87 13.69 4.56
CA TYR A 136 -8.68 12.80 5.40
C TYR A 136 -7.85 11.64 5.93
N LYS A 137 -7.96 11.40 7.24
CA LYS A 137 -7.31 10.30 7.96
C LYS A 137 -8.35 9.41 8.64
N TYR A 138 -7.98 8.16 8.88
CA TYR A 138 -8.69 7.31 9.83
C TYR A 138 -8.57 7.89 11.24
N GLN A 139 -9.68 8.01 11.96
CA GLN A 139 -9.71 8.71 13.26
C GLN A 139 -8.94 7.98 14.36
N ASN A 140 -9.05 6.66 14.43
CA ASN A 140 -8.42 5.83 15.47
C ASN A 140 -7.63 4.68 14.82
N LEU A 141 -6.59 5.00 14.06
CA LEU A 141 -5.76 3.97 13.44
C LEU A 141 -4.70 3.47 14.43
N THR A 142 -4.62 2.17 14.63
CA THR A 142 -3.65 1.58 15.56
C THR A 142 -2.82 0.50 14.87
N ASP A 143 -1.50 0.69 14.87
CA ASP A 143 -0.54 -0.33 14.44
C ASP A 143 -0.01 -1.06 15.67
N VAL A 144 -0.10 -2.39 15.66
CA VAL A 144 0.39 -3.28 16.71
C VAL A 144 1.46 -4.19 16.10
N VAL A 145 2.61 -4.29 16.75
CA VAL A 145 3.64 -5.28 16.42
C VAL A 145 3.62 -6.34 17.51
N VAL A 146 3.48 -7.60 17.12
CA VAL A 146 3.44 -8.74 18.05
C VAL A 146 4.65 -9.66 17.82
N GLU A 147 4.95 -10.49 18.82
CA GLU A 147 6.05 -11.44 18.75
C GLU A 147 5.82 -12.51 17.65
N PRO A 148 6.89 -13.14 17.15
CA PRO A 148 6.78 -14.38 16.39
C PRO A 148 5.93 -15.43 17.11
N VAL A 149 5.09 -16.15 16.36
CA VAL A 149 4.16 -17.17 16.88
C VAL A 149 4.35 -18.48 16.13
N GLU A 150 4.36 -19.59 16.88
CA GLU A 150 4.19 -20.92 16.32
C GLU A 150 2.71 -21.17 16.06
N ILE A 151 2.39 -21.61 14.84
CA ILE A 151 1.01 -21.91 14.44
C ILE A 151 0.87 -23.37 14.03
N ASN A 152 -0.30 -23.94 14.30
CA ASN A 152 -0.74 -25.25 13.82
C ASN A 152 -1.71 -25.13 12.63
N SER A 153 -2.24 -23.92 12.43
CA SER A 153 -3.13 -23.56 11.34
C SER A 153 -3.03 -22.06 11.05
N LEU A 154 -3.42 -21.63 9.85
CA LEU A 154 -3.49 -20.19 9.55
C LEU A 154 -4.60 -19.49 10.36
N SER A 155 -5.63 -20.23 10.80
CA SER A 155 -6.66 -19.67 11.68
C SER A 155 -6.13 -19.25 13.05
N ASP A 156 -4.99 -19.76 13.51
CA ASP A 156 -4.37 -19.36 14.78
C ASP A 156 -3.99 -17.87 14.78
N LEU A 157 -3.84 -17.26 13.60
CA LEU A 157 -3.54 -15.83 13.45
C LEU A 157 -4.75 -14.91 13.68
N VAL A 158 -5.96 -15.46 13.65
CA VAL A 158 -7.21 -14.68 13.68
C VAL A 158 -8.33 -15.33 14.51
N TYR A 159 -8.03 -16.38 15.28
CA TYR A 159 -9.06 -17.19 15.94
C TYR A 159 -9.94 -16.38 16.90
N ASN A 160 -9.37 -15.39 17.59
CA ASN A 160 -10.09 -14.54 18.54
C ASN A 160 -10.59 -13.23 17.92
N PHE A 161 -10.33 -12.99 16.62
CA PHE A 161 -10.74 -11.75 15.98
C PHE A 161 -12.26 -11.76 15.85
N SER A 162 -12.93 -10.73 16.37
CA SER A 162 -14.38 -10.59 16.18
C SER A 162 -14.71 -10.40 14.69
N ASP A 163 -15.93 -10.70 14.27
CA ASP A 163 -16.34 -10.53 12.86
C ASP A 163 -16.39 -9.06 12.43
N ASN A 164 -16.49 -8.15 13.39
CA ASN A 164 -16.54 -6.71 13.15
C ASN A 164 -15.15 -6.03 13.26
N LEU A 165 -14.11 -6.76 13.66
CA LEU A 165 -12.77 -6.22 13.78
C LEU A 165 -12.21 -5.90 12.39
N ASN A 166 -12.14 -4.63 12.05
CA ASN A 166 -11.52 -4.17 10.82
C ASN A 166 -10.00 -4.08 11.01
N ALA A 167 -9.31 -5.19 10.72
CA ALA A 167 -7.87 -5.28 10.85
C ALA A 167 -7.21 -5.99 9.65
N THR A 168 -5.98 -5.59 9.36
CA THR A 168 -5.12 -6.27 8.38
C THR A 168 -3.83 -6.74 9.03
N LEU A 169 -3.28 -7.83 8.51
CA LEU A 169 -2.10 -8.51 9.01
C LEU A 169 -1.03 -8.56 7.93
N THR A 170 0.20 -8.25 8.31
CA THR A 170 1.40 -8.41 7.48
C THR A 170 2.41 -9.26 8.23
N ALA A 171 2.83 -10.37 7.62
CA ALA A 171 3.76 -11.32 8.22
C ALA A 171 4.35 -12.24 7.14
N THR A 172 5.46 -12.88 7.48
CA THR A 172 6.06 -13.99 6.74
C THR A 172 5.96 -15.25 7.59
N ILE A 173 5.54 -16.36 6.98
CA ILE A 173 5.40 -17.63 7.68
C ILE A 173 6.25 -18.68 6.99
N SER A 174 7.21 -19.22 7.71
CA SER A 174 7.94 -20.42 7.27
C SER A 174 7.15 -21.65 7.68
N THR A 175 6.96 -22.60 6.76
CA THR A 175 6.10 -23.76 6.96
C THR A 175 6.84 -25.06 6.68
N ASP A 176 6.40 -26.15 7.30
CA ASP A 176 6.99 -27.48 7.12
C ASP A 176 6.50 -28.20 5.84
N THR A 177 5.31 -27.83 5.37
CA THR A 177 4.58 -28.56 4.33
C THR A 177 4.26 -27.64 3.16
N TYR A 178 4.77 -27.97 1.97
CA TYR A 178 4.45 -27.25 0.74
C TYR A 178 3.98 -28.20 -0.36
N LYS A 179 2.88 -27.82 -1.04
CA LYS A 179 2.34 -28.51 -2.21
C LYS A 179 2.01 -27.47 -3.28
N SER A 180 2.67 -27.54 -4.44
CA SER A 180 2.47 -26.59 -5.56
C SER A 180 1.01 -26.45 -6.00
N ILE A 181 0.23 -27.53 -5.91
CA ILE A 181 -1.23 -27.52 -6.18
C ILE A 181 -1.97 -26.59 -5.21
N LEU A 182 -1.62 -26.62 -3.92
CA LEU A 182 -2.26 -25.75 -2.92
C LEU A 182 -1.91 -24.29 -3.15
N SER A 183 -0.67 -24.01 -3.55
CA SER A 183 -0.22 -22.67 -3.91
C SER A 183 -0.93 -22.12 -5.14
N GLN A 184 -1.07 -22.91 -6.21
CA GLN A 184 -1.86 -22.48 -7.37
C GLN A 184 -3.32 -22.23 -6.98
N ARG A 185 -3.89 -23.09 -6.12
CA ARG A 185 -5.26 -22.92 -5.63
C ARG A 185 -5.41 -21.66 -4.80
N LEU A 186 -4.46 -21.36 -3.90
CA LEU A 186 -4.42 -20.13 -3.12
C LEU A 186 -4.44 -18.91 -4.02
N ASN A 187 -3.53 -18.84 -5.00
CA ASN A 187 -3.44 -17.71 -5.92
C ASN A 187 -4.76 -17.52 -6.67
N ASN A 188 -5.34 -18.58 -7.23
CA ASN A 188 -6.61 -18.52 -7.95
C ASN A 188 -7.74 -17.98 -7.06
N GLU A 189 -7.89 -18.51 -5.85
CA GLU A 189 -8.94 -18.09 -4.91
C GLU A 189 -8.76 -16.65 -4.45
N MET A 190 -7.51 -16.19 -4.28
CA MET A 190 -7.21 -14.80 -3.94
C MET A 190 -7.69 -13.83 -5.01
N TYR A 191 -7.40 -14.10 -6.28
CA TYR A 191 -7.90 -13.27 -7.37
C TYR A 191 -9.42 -13.36 -7.54
N LEU A 192 -10.00 -14.57 -7.50
CA LEU A 192 -11.42 -14.76 -7.76
C LEU A 192 -12.34 -14.18 -6.69
N LYS A 193 -11.92 -14.19 -5.41
CA LYS A 193 -12.77 -13.75 -4.29
C LYS A 193 -12.44 -12.35 -3.78
N PHE A 194 -11.17 -11.96 -3.81
CA PHE A 194 -10.71 -10.74 -3.17
C PHE A 194 -10.11 -9.73 -4.16
N ASN A 195 -9.92 -10.14 -5.43
CA ASN A 195 -9.29 -9.35 -6.48
C ASN A 195 -7.90 -8.79 -6.09
N LYS A 196 -7.19 -9.46 -5.16
CA LYS A 196 -5.81 -9.11 -4.79
C LYS A 196 -5.04 -10.31 -4.26
N PRO A 197 -3.74 -10.42 -4.54
CA PRO A 197 -2.88 -11.46 -4.00
C PRO A 197 -2.32 -11.07 -2.62
N SER A 198 -3.20 -10.88 -1.63
CA SER A 198 -2.80 -10.48 -0.26
C SER A 198 -2.05 -11.56 0.50
N ILE A 199 -2.27 -12.84 0.15
CA ILE A 199 -1.49 -13.98 0.62
C ILE A 199 -0.91 -14.69 -0.59
N THR A 200 0.42 -14.80 -0.63
CA THR A 200 1.14 -15.51 -1.69
C THR A 200 2.10 -16.53 -1.10
N SER A 201 2.51 -17.49 -1.92
CA SER A 201 3.52 -18.47 -1.53
C SER A 201 4.72 -18.41 -2.46
N LYS A 202 5.92 -18.63 -1.92
CA LYS A 202 7.13 -18.81 -2.73
C LYS A 202 7.62 -20.25 -2.67
N ASP A 203 7.56 -20.90 -3.84
CA ASP A 203 7.76 -22.34 -4.03
C ASP A 203 9.11 -22.86 -3.52
N THR A 204 10.15 -22.05 -3.57
CA THR A 204 11.52 -22.48 -3.23
C THR A 204 11.82 -22.47 -1.73
N ALA A 205 10.94 -21.88 -0.90
CA ALA A 205 11.26 -21.57 0.50
C ALA A 205 10.20 -22.05 1.51
N ASN A 206 9.17 -22.79 1.08
CA ASN A 206 8.03 -23.18 1.91
C ASN A 206 7.49 -22.00 2.75
N THR A 207 7.42 -20.83 2.11
CA THR A 207 7.11 -19.57 2.79
C THR A 207 5.81 -19.00 2.26
N LEU A 208 4.96 -18.56 3.17
CA LEU A 208 3.78 -17.74 2.88
C LEU A 208 4.06 -16.28 3.25
N PHE A 209 3.65 -15.36 2.39
CA PHE A 209 3.76 -13.92 2.59
C PHE A 209 2.37 -13.34 2.70
N PHE A 210 2.11 -12.62 3.79
CA PHE A 210 0.87 -11.92 4.07
C PHE A 210 1.16 -10.43 3.93
N ILE A 211 0.47 -9.76 3.03
CA ILE A 211 0.60 -8.32 2.77
C ILE A 211 -0.75 -7.69 3.00
N LYS A 212 -0.93 -7.11 4.19
CA LYS A 212 -2.18 -6.44 4.62
C LYS A 212 -3.41 -7.35 4.37
N ALA A 213 -3.30 -8.62 4.74
CA ALA A 213 -4.37 -9.60 4.60
C ALA A 213 -5.40 -9.45 5.72
N ASP A 214 -6.69 -9.51 5.40
CA ASP A 214 -7.77 -9.46 6.37
C ASP A 214 -8.16 -10.85 6.90
N LYS A 215 -9.04 -10.88 7.91
CA LYS A 215 -9.53 -12.11 8.54
C LYS A 215 -10.12 -13.10 7.53
N ASN A 216 -10.93 -12.64 6.59
CA ASN A 216 -11.63 -13.51 5.64
C ASN A 216 -10.65 -14.16 4.66
N GLU A 217 -9.64 -13.42 4.25
CA GLU A 217 -8.56 -13.92 3.40
C GLU A 217 -7.73 -14.99 4.10
N ILE A 218 -7.40 -14.76 5.38
CA ILE A 218 -6.65 -15.72 6.21
C ILE A 218 -7.44 -17.00 6.43
N LEU A 219 -8.74 -16.89 6.73
CA LEU A 219 -9.63 -18.07 6.90
C LEU A 219 -9.84 -18.83 5.59
N MET A 220 -9.92 -18.12 4.46
CA MET A 220 -9.97 -18.76 3.14
C MET A 220 -8.69 -19.55 2.86
N ALA A 221 -7.52 -18.94 3.10
CA ALA A 221 -6.24 -19.63 2.97
C ALA A 221 -6.16 -20.84 3.92
N ASN A 222 -6.62 -20.71 5.16
CA ASN A 222 -6.70 -21.82 6.10
C ASN A 222 -7.51 -23.00 5.56
N ASN A 223 -8.65 -22.74 4.89
CA ASN A 223 -9.46 -23.80 4.30
C ASN A 223 -8.76 -24.52 3.12
N ILE A 224 -7.80 -23.87 2.46
CA ILE A 224 -6.99 -24.48 1.39
C ILE A 224 -5.91 -25.38 1.99
N PHE A 225 -5.17 -24.89 2.98
CA PHE A 225 -4.03 -25.60 3.55
C PHE A 225 -4.43 -26.63 4.62
N GLY A 226 -5.52 -26.39 5.35
CA GLY A 226 -5.93 -27.20 6.50
C GLY A 226 -4.93 -27.06 7.66
N SER A 227 -4.50 -28.19 8.21
CA SER A 227 -3.42 -28.21 9.20
C SER A 227 -2.10 -27.82 8.54
N LEU A 228 -1.46 -26.79 9.10
CA LEU A 228 -0.22 -26.22 8.58
C LEU A 228 0.62 -25.76 9.75
N TYR A 229 1.71 -26.47 10.03
CA TYR A 229 2.65 -26.08 11.06
C TYR A 229 3.61 -25.04 10.51
N GLY A 230 3.80 -23.95 11.25
CA GLY A 230 4.67 -22.88 10.82
C GLY A 230 5.13 -21.97 11.94
N GLN A 231 6.15 -21.18 11.62
CA GLN A 231 6.69 -20.14 12.47
C GLN A 231 6.56 -18.81 11.74
N THR A 232 5.89 -17.85 12.35
CA THR A 232 5.82 -16.49 11.82
C THR A 232 7.10 -15.71 12.13
N ASP A 233 7.38 -14.67 11.36
CA ASP A 233 8.18 -13.54 11.82
C ASP A 233 7.37 -12.66 12.79
N SER A 234 7.89 -11.48 13.14
CA SER A 234 7.10 -10.52 13.92
C SER A 234 5.93 -10.01 13.10
N ILE A 235 4.72 -10.25 13.58
CA ILE A 235 3.50 -9.92 12.87
C ILE A 235 3.17 -8.44 13.09
N LYS A 236 2.80 -7.75 12.01
CA LYS A 236 2.27 -6.38 12.05
C LYS A 236 0.77 -6.42 11.83
N ILE A 237 0.01 -5.89 12.77
CA ILE A 237 -1.45 -5.80 12.73
C ILE A 237 -1.82 -4.33 12.68
N ARG A 238 -2.61 -3.93 11.69
CA ARG A 238 -3.20 -2.59 11.62
C ARG A 238 -4.69 -2.69 11.85
N ILE A 239 -5.19 -1.95 12.85
CA ILE A 239 -6.61 -1.89 13.23
C ILE A 239 -7.17 -0.53 12.84
N TYR A 240 -8.19 -0.52 12.01
CA TYR A 240 -8.86 0.69 11.53
C TYR A 240 -10.02 1.05 12.46
N ASN A 241 -10.11 2.32 12.84
CA ASN A 241 -11.12 2.81 13.80
C ASN A 241 -11.12 2.00 15.11
N CYS A 242 -9.94 1.68 15.62
CA CYS A 242 -9.69 0.82 16.77
C CYS A 242 -10.40 1.32 18.03
N SER A 243 -11.21 0.46 18.62
CA SER A 243 -11.73 0.60 19.98
C SER A 243 -10.77 -0.02 21.01
N ASP A 244 -11.02 0.22 22.30
CA ASP A 244 -10.26 -0.45 23.37
C ASP A 244 -10.53 -1.96 23.41
N GLU A 245 -11.74 -2.39 23.02
CA GLU A 245 -12.11 -3.81 22.91
C GLU A 245 -11.29 -4.51 21.82
N ASP A 246 -11.18 -3.89 20.64
CA ASP A 246 -10.37 -4.40 19.52
C ASP A 246 -8.92 -4.61 19.94
N LEU A 247 -8.35 -3.63 20.65
CA LEU A 247 -6.97 -3.72 21.12
C LEU A 247 -6.78 -4.80 22.19
N ASN A 248 -7.78 -5.02 23.05
CA ASN A 248 -7.73 -6.07 24.06
C ASN A 248 -7.80 -7.46 23.42
N ILE A 249 -8.62 -7.65 22.39
CA ILE A 249 -8.65 -8.90 21.60
C ILE A 249 -7.24 -9.24 21.10
N ILE A 250 -6.50 -8.26 20.55
CA ILE A 250 -5.13 -8.49 20.08
C ILE A 250 -4.18 -8.87 21.23
N LYS A 251 -4.27 -8.19 22.37
CA LYS A 251 -3.42 -8.46 23.56
C LYS A 251 -3.69 -9.81 24.21
N GLU A 252 -4.92 -10.30 24.14
CA GLU A 252 -5.29 -11.62 24.65
C GLU A 252 -4.84 -12.75 23.70
N THR A 253 -4.76 -12.45 22.41
CA THR A 253 -4.35 -13.40 21.37
C THR A 253 -2.83 -13.51 21.27
N PHE A 254 -2.13 -12.39 21.42
CA PHE A 254 -0.71 -12.29 21.12
C PHE A 254 0.09 -11.57 22.20
N VAL A 255 1.37 -11.93 22.30
CA VAL A 255 2.33 -11.15 23.06
C VAL A 255 2.69 -9.88 22.26
N VAL A 256 2.25 -8.73 22.75
CA VAL A 256 2.43 -7.43 22.07
C VAL A 256 3.79 -6.82 22.39
N LYS A 257 4.56 -6.45 21.35
CA LYS A 257 5.84 -5.73 21.47
C LYS A 257 5.69 -4.22 21.44
N ASN A 258 4.86 -3.71 20.55
CA ASN A 258 4.72 -2.27 20.32
C ASN A 258 3.29 -1.94 19.88
N ILE A 259 2.79 -0.79 20.32
CA ILE A 259 1.53 -0.20 19.91
C ILE A 259 1.81 1.25 19.50
N ARG A 260 1.48 1.59 18.25
CA ARG A 260 1.54 2.94 17.72
C ARG A 260 0.12 3.39 17.37
N LYS A 261 -0.37 4.41 18.07
CA LYS A 261 -1.62 5.09 17.73
C LYS A 261 -1.33 6.19 16.71
N ILE A 262 -2.16 6.27 15.68
CA ILE A 262 -2.10 7.25 14.60
C ILE A 262 -3.45 7.97 14.59
N THR A 263 -3.40 9.26 14.87
CA THR A 263 -4.53 10.20 14.96
C THR A 263 -4.32 11.33 13.97
#